data_AF-A0A9E4K842-F1
#
_entry.id   AF-A0A9E4K842-F1
#
_cell.length_a   1.000
_cell.length_b   1.000
_cell.length_c   1.000
_cell.angle_alpha   90.00
_cell.angle_beta   90.00
_cell.angle_gamma   90.00
#
_symmetry.space_group_name_H-M   'P 1'
#
loop_
_entity.id
_entity.type
_entity.pdbx_description
1 polymer ?
#
loop_
_entity_poly.entity_id
_entity_poly.type
_entity_poly.pdbx_seq_one_letter_code
_entity_poly.pdbx_strand_id
1 'polypeptide(L)'
;MLVGMPLLLAGTPAPEGAHLYIISPKNGETLSGPVTVTFGLKGMGVAPAGIDKAKTGHHHLLINVDKMPAMDQPLPSDDRHRHFGGGQTEVTLELPKGEHSLQLVLGDMNHVPFNPPVISEKIMIMVK
;
A
#
# COMPACT_ATOMS: atom_id res chain seq x y z
N MET A 1 -39.46 5.21 -19.16
CA MET A 1 -39.00 4.37 -18.05
C MET A 1 -37.50 4.52 -17.94
N LEU A 2 -37.02 5.28 -16.96
CA LEU A 2 -35.60 5.29 -16.60
C LEU A 2 -35.32 4.01 -15.83
N VAL A 3 -34.58 3.08 -16.43
CA VAL A 3 -34.01 1.96 -15.70
C VAL A 3 -32.82 2.52 -14.94
N GLY A 4 -32.99 2.71 -13.63
CA GLY A 4 -31.89 3.01 -12.73
C GLY A 4 -30.93 1.83 -12.71
N MET A 5 -29.73 2.00 -13.27
CA MET A 5 -28.65 1.07 -13.02
C MET A 5 -28.30 1.16 -11.53
N PRO A 6 -28.21 0.04 -10.80
CA PRO A 6 -27.73 0.10 -9.43
C PRO A 6 -26.28 0.57 -9.49
N LEU A 7 -25.99 1.67 -8.81
CA LEU A 7 -24.62 2.08 -8.53
C LEU A 7 -24.05 1.03 -7.55
N LEU A 8 -23.56 -0.09 -8.07
CA LEU A 8 -22.54 -0.83 -7.36
C LEU A 8 -21.45 0.20 -7.06
N LEU A 9 -21.07 0.35 -5.80
CA LEU A 9 -19.92 1.15 -5.37
C LEU A 9 -18.67 0.54 -6.01
N ALA A 10 -18.43 0.85 -7.28
CA ALA A 10 -17.20 0.50 -7.96
C ALA A 10 -16.13 1.40 -7.35
N GLY A 11 -15.25 0.80 -6.52
CA GLY A 11 -14.11 1.51 -5.93
C GLY A 11 -13.29 2.27 -6.96
N THR A 12 -12.46 3.22 -6.50
CA THR A 12 -11.69 4.11 -7.37
C THR A 12 -10.88 3.31 -8.41
N PRO A 13 -11.05 3.54 -9.73
CA PRO A 13 -10.43 2.70 -10.74
C PRO A 13 -8.91 2.91 -10.81
N ALA A 14 -8.15 1.81 -10.81
CA ALA A 14 -6.71 1.86 -11.05
C ALA A 14 -6.42 2.09 -12.55
N PRO A 15 -5.47 2.96 -12.92
CA PRO A 15 -4.97 3.05 -14.28
C PRO A 15 -4.36 1.72 -14.75
N GLU A 16 -4.54 1.39 -16.03
CA GLU A 16 -3.92 0.22 -16.63
C GLU A 16 -2.38 0.29 -16.51
N GLY A 17 -1.76 -0.83 -16.14
CA GLY A 17 -0.32 -0.91 -15.93
C GLY A 17 0.20 -0.24 -14.66
N ALA A 18 -0.68 0.18 -13.75
CA ALA A 18 -0.29 0.59 -12.40
C ALA A 18 0.44 -0.56 -11.70
N HIS A 19 1.62 -0.28 -11.15
CA HIS A 19 2.45 -1.30 -10.51
C HIS A 19 3.13 -0.74 -9.28
N LEU A 20 2.85 -1.34 -8.14
CA LEU A 20 3.37 -0.98 -6.83
C LEU A 20 4.38 -2.04 -6.38
N TYR A 21 5.51 -1.62 -5.83
CA TYR A 21 6.59 -2.55 -5.49
C TYR A 21 7.48 -1.98 -4.38
N ILE A 22 8.13 -2.89 -3.65
CA ILE A 22 9.18 -2.52 -2.68
C ILE A 22 10.52 -2.50 -3.43
N ILE A 23 11.18 -1.34 -3.44
CA ILE A 23 12.50 -1.16 -4.06
C ILE A 23 13.56 -1.81 -3.18
N SER A 24 13.50 -1.54 -1.88
CA SER A 24 14.38 -2.07 -0.84
C SER A 24 13.55 -2.22 0.44
N PRO A 25 13.79 -3.23 1.29
CA PRO A 25 14.70 -4.36 1.06
C PRO A 25 14.18 -5.34 -0.01
N LYS A 26 15.05 -6.22 -0.49
CA LYS A 26 14.68 -7.32 -1.39
C LYS A 26 14.09 -8.49 -0.60
N ASN A 27 13.25 -9.29 -1.27
CA ASN A 27 12.77 -10.54 -0.69
C ASN A 27 13.94 -11.47 -0.34
N GLY A 28 13.91 -12.03 0.87
CA GLY A 28 14.95 -12.88 1.44
C GLY A 28 16.14 -12.12 2.04
N GLU A 29 16.14 -10.79 2.01
CA GLU A 29 17.28 -10.01 2.50
C GLU A 29 17.41 -10.10 4.03
N THR A 30 18.66 -10.16 4.50
CA THR A 30 19.00 -10.20 5.92
C THR A 30 19.73 -8.92 6.31
N LEU A 31 19.19 -8.17 7.26
CA LEU A 31 19.57 -6.80 7.57
C LEU A 31 19.93 -6.65 9.05
N SER A 32 20.79 -5.69 9.35
CA SER A 32 20.90 -5.13 10.70
C SER A 32 19.93 -3.96 10.81
N GLY A 33 19.14 -3.92 11.89
CA GLY A 33 18.20 -2.82 12.12
C GLY A 33 18.93 -1.48 12.40
N PRO A 34 18.25 -0.34 12.18
CA PRO A 34 16.88 -0.19 11.68
C PRO A 34 16.75 -0.47 10.17
N VAL A 35 15.54 -0.88 9.74
CA VAL A 35 15.28 -1.27 8.34
C VAL A 35 14.64 -0.11 7.58
N THR A 36 15.31 0.36 6.52
CA THR A 36 14.71 1.33 5.60
C THR A 36 13.99 0.61 4.46
N VAL A 37 12.69 0.87 4.34
CA VAL A 37 11.83 0.36 3.28
C VAL A 37 11.55 1.49 2.29
N THR A 38 11.92 1.30 1.04
CA THR A 38 11.71 2.27 -0.05
C THR A 38 10.64 1.75 -1.00
N PHE A 39 9.66 2.59 -1.29
CA PHE A 39 8.48 2.28 -2.09
C PHE A 39 8.67 2.73 -3.53
N GLY A 40 8.14 1.94 -4.46
CA GLY A 40 8.12 2.25 -5.89
C GLY A 40 6.71 2.15 -6.44
N LEU A 41 6.35 3.10 -7.30
CA LEU A 41 5.07 3.15 -8.00
C LEU A 41 5.32 3.51 -9.47
N LYS A 42 4.67 2.79 -10.39
CA LYS A 42 4.68 3.05 -11.84
C LYS A 42 3.24 3.17 -12.34
N GLY A 43 3.01 4.01 -13.35
CA GLY A 43 1.69 4.18 -13.98
C GLY A 43 0.72 5.09 -13.21
N MET A 44 1.14 5.62 -12.05
CA MET A 44 0.36 6.50 -11.17
C MET A 44 1.26 7.51 -10.46
N GLY A 45 0.65 8.58 -9.95
CA GLY A 45 1.32 9.54 -9.06
C GLY A 45 1.05 9.27 -7.58
N VAL A 46 1.86 9.88 -6.73
CA VAL A 46 1.66 9.89 -5.27
C VAL A 46 1.10 11.27 -4.89
N ALA A 47 0.03 11.31 -4.12
CA ALA A 47 -0.57 12.53 -3.59
C ALA A 47 -0.95 12.34 -2.11
N PRO A 48 -0.99 13.42 -1.31
CA PRO A 48 -1.47 13.31 0.06
C PRO A 48 -2.91 12.79 0.15
N ALA A 49 -3.23 12.09 1.24
CA ALA A 49 -4.60 11.70 1.57
C ALA A 49 -5.49 12.94 1.68
N GLY A 50 -6.77 12.78 1.34
CA GLY A 50 -7.76 13.87 1.28
C GLY A 50 -7.65 14.78 0.06
N ILE A 51 -6.62 14.64 -0.78
CA ILE A 51 -6.50 15.41 -2.03
C ILE A 51 -7.08 14.61 -3.19
N ASP A 52 -8.20 15.08 -3.73
CA ASP A 52 -8.78 14.52 -4.96
C ASP A 52 -7.93 14.93 -6.17
N LYS A 53 -7.10 14.00 -6.65
CA LYS A 53 -6.30 14.18 -7.85
C LYS A 53 -6.30 12.90 -8.67
N ALA A 54 -6.72 13.04 -9.92
CA ALA A 54 -6.83 11.93 -10.85
C ALA A 54 -5.52 11.12 -10.96
N LYS A 55 -5.64 9.79 -10.98
CA LYS A 55 -4.53 8.83 -11.14
C LYS A 55 -3.45 8.97 -10.06
N THR A 56 -3.84 9.38 -8.84
CA THR A 56 -2.94 9.45 -7.69
C THR A 56 -3.54 8.76 -6.48
N GLY A 57 -2.65 8.27 -5.61
CA GLY A 57 -3.00 7.69 -4.32
C GLY A 57 -1.83 7.85 -3.35
N HIS A 58 -1.84 7.11 -2.26
CA HIS A 58 -0.75 7.10 -1.30
C HIS A 58 -0.45 5.71 -0.76
N HIS A 59 0.76 5.54 -0.24
CA HIS A 59 1.26 4.25 0.19
C HIS A 59 0.70 3.84 1.55
N HIS A 60 0.46 2.55 1.71
CA HIS A 60 0.29 1.89 2.98
C HIS A 60 1.28 0.73 3.04
N LEU A 61 1.91 0.52 4.19
CA LEU A 61 2.78 -0.63 4.44
C LEU A 61 2.13 -1.56 5.45
N LEU A 62 1.89 -2.79 5.01
CA LEU A 62 1.46 -3.90 5.83
C LEU A 62 2.69 -4.61 6.38
N ILE A 63 2.77 -4.74 7.69
CA ILE A 63 3.87 -5.38 8.42
C ILE A 63 3.32 -6.62 9.13
N ASN A 64 3.87 -7.78 8.80
CA ASN A 64 3.48 -9.06 9.37
C ASN A 64 1.99 -9.39 9.20
N VAL A 65 1.32 -8.94 8.14
CA VAL A 65 -0.12 -9.17 7.91
C VAL A 65 -0.34 -10.44 7.09
N ASP A 66 -1.00 -11.44 7.68
CA ASP A 66 -1.27 -12.71 7.01
C ASP A 66 -2.50 -12.65 6.11
N LYS A 67 -3.59 -12.10 6.64
CA LYS A 67 -4.87 -11.93 5.95
C LYS A 67 -5.01 -10.49 5.49
N MET A 68 -5.21 -10.30 4.18
CA MET A 68 -5.45 -8.97 3.63
C MET A 68 -6.72 -8.33 4.24
N PRO A 69 -6.70 -7.01 4.48
CA PRO A 69 -7.89 -6.27 4.88
C PRO A 69 -8.95 -6.28 3.77
N ALA A 70 -10.14 -5.77 4.07
CA ALA A 70 -11.17 -5.54 3.06
C ALA A 70 -10.68 -4.52 2.03
N MET A 71 -10.91 -4.81 0.73
CA MET A 71 -10.40 -3.99 -0.38
C MET A 71 -11.40 -2.92 -0.86
N ASP A 72 -12.55 -2.85 -0.20
CA ASP A 72 -13.67 -1.94 -0.47
C ASP A 72 -13.95 -1.01 0.72
N GLN A 73 -13.06 -0.99 1.72
CA GLN A 73 -13.14 -0.17 2.92
C GLN A 73 -11.81 0.56 3.15
N PRO A 74 -11.81 1.66 3.94
CA PRO A 74 -10.57 2.28 4.37
C PRO A 74 -9.65 1.27 5.07
N LEU A 75 -8.36 1.32 4.74
CA LEU A 75 -7.36 0.45 5.37
C LEU A 75 -7.28 0.75 6.89
N PRO A 76 -7.15 -0.28 7.74
CA PRO A 76 -6.90 -0.08 9.17
C PRO A 76 -5.65 0.79 9.39
N SER A 77 -5.61 1.54 10.48
CA SER A 77 -4.44 2.33 10.89
C SER A 77 -3.97 1.84 12.26
N ASP A 78 -2.94 1.02 12.27
CA ASP A 78 -2.32 0.45 13.46
C ASP A 78 -0.83 0.14 13.21
N ASP A 79 -0.13 -0.45 14.17
CA ASP A 79 1.30 -0.76 14.06
C ASP A 79 1.64 -1.73 12.92
N ARG A 80 0.67 -2.52 12.45
CA ARG A 80 0.80 -3.47 11.34
C ARG A 80 0.29 -2.90 10.01
N HIS A 81 -0.42 -1.79 10.03
CA HIS A 81 -0.95 -1.10 8.85
C HIS A 81 -0.55 0.37 8.92
N ARG A 82 0.64 0.69 8.41
CA ARG A 82 1.21 2.03 8.49
C ARG A 82 0.79 2.88 7.30
N HIS A 83 0.35 4.10 7.58
CA HIS A 83 -0.17 5.05 6.60
C HIS A 83 0.89 6.06 6.19
N PHE A 84 1.01 6.31 4.88
CA PHE A 84 1.92 7.30 4.30
C PHE A 84 1.14 8.33 3.49
N GLY A 85 0.07 8.85 4.09
CA GLY A 85 -0.84 9.84 3.51
C GLY A 85 -0.24 11.22 3.31
N GLY A 86 1.04 11.45 3.62
CA GLY A 86 1.76 12.67 3.24
C GLY A 86 2.44 12.56 1.86
N GLY A 87 2.32 11.41 1.20
CA GLY A 87 3.01 11.11 -0.05
C GLY A 87 4.44 10.62 0.13
N GLN A 88 4.76 10.06 1.30
CA GLN A 88 6.08 9.48 1.56
C GLN A 88 6.33 8.28 0.64
N THR A 89 7.58 8.13 0.22
CA THR A 89 8.07 7.04 -0.62
C THR A 89 9.05 6.13 0.10
N GLU A 90 9.30 6.37 1.39
CA GLU A 90 10.14 5.51 2.22
C GLU A 90 9.79 5.67 3.71
N VAL A 91 10.25 4.70 4.49
CA VAL A 91 10.18 4.72 5.95
C VAL A 91 11.33 3.92 6.55
N THR A 92 11.89 4.41 7.65
CA THR A 92 12.81 3.64 8.50
C THR A 92 12.03 3.04 9.67
N LEU A 93 12.11 1.73 9.83
CA LEU A 93 11.38 0.94 10.82
C LEU A 93 12.33 0.36 11.87
N GLU A 94 11.94 0.50 13.13
CA GLU A 94 12.47 -0.29 14.23
C GLU A 94 11.72 -1.61 14.27
N LEU A 95 12.29 -2.65 13.66
CA LEU A 95 11.74 -3.99 13.67
C LEU A 95 12.49 -4.85 14.70
N PRO A 96 11.78 -5.64 15.53
CA PRO A 96 12.41 -6.64 16.37
C PRO A 96 13.31 -7.60 15.58
N LYS A 97 14.21 -8.29 16.27
CA LYS A 97 14.98 -9.38 15.64
C LYS A 97 14.03 -10.51 15.23
N GLY A 98 14.25 -11.08 14.05
CA GLY A 98 13.44 -12.17 13.52
C GLY A 98 12.96 -11.95 12.09
N GLU A 99 12.05 -12.82 11.67
CA GLU A 99 11.45 -12.76 10.33
C GLU A 99 10.28 -11.77 10.29
N HIS A 100 10.22 -10.99 9.22
CA HIS A 100 9.13 -10.05 8.97
C HIS A 100 8.62 -10.15 7.53
N SER A 101 7.30 -10.09 7.36
CA SER A 101 6.68 -9.89 6.05
C SER A 101 6.32 -8.42 5.83
N LEU A 102 6.56 -7.93 4.63
CA LEU A 102 6.27 -6.56 4.22
C LEU A 102 5.49 -6.58 2.90
N GLN A 103 4.45 -5.76 2.80
CA GLN A 103 3.66 -5.62 1.59
C GLN A 103 3.07 -4.21 1.47
N LEU A 104 3.06 -3.65 0.27
CA LEU A 104 2.45 -2.35 0.00
C LEU A 104 1.04 -2.50 -0.56
N VAL A 105 0.17 -1.57 -0.18
CA VAL A 105 -1.16 -1.36 -0.77
C VAL A 105 -1.31 0.13 -1.09
N LEU A 106 -1.77 0.45 -2.31
CA LEU A 106 -2.08 1.84 -2.68
C LEU A 106 -3.53 2.15 -2.32
N GLY A 107 -3.73 3.18 -1.51
CA GLY A 107 -5.06 3.72 -1.20
C GLY A 107 -5.32 5.00 -1.99
N ASP A 108 -6.59 5.26 -2.29
CA ASP A 108 -7.06 6.54 -2.83
C ASP A 108 -7.03 7.66 -1.77
N MET A 109 -7.63 8.82 -2.06
CA MET A 109 -7.69 9.94 -1.11
C MET A 109 -8.36 9.59 0.24
N ASN A 110 -9.21 8.55 0.29
CA ASN A 110 -9.96 8.12 1.46
C ASN A 110 -9.34 6.89 2.15
N HIS A 111 -8.12 6.50 1.77
CA HIS A 111 -7.44 5.28 2.23
C HIS A 111 -8.12 3.99 1.77
N VAL A 112 -9.03 4.06 0.80
CA VAL A 112 -9.68 2.89 0.23
C VAL A 112 -8.81 2.34 -0.90
N PRO A 113 -8.52 1.03 -0.95
CA PRO A 113 -7.80 0.45 -2.07
C PRO A 113 -8.49 0.70 -3.42
N PHE A 114 -7.69 0.83 -4.47
CA PHE A 114 -8.22 0.94 -5.84
C PHE A 114 -8.93 -0.34 -6.29
N ASN A 115 -9.69 -0.26 -7.39
CA ASN A 115 -10.34 -1.41 -8.02
C ASN A 115 -9.90 -1.56 -9.50
N PRO A 116 -9.22 -2.67 -9.88
CA PRO A 116 -8.67 -3.69 -8.99
C PRO A 116 -7.61 -3.11 -8.04
N PRO A 117 -7.32 -3.78 -6.90
CA PRO A 117 -6.31 -3.31 -5.95
C PRO A 117 -4.92 -3.23 -6.58
N VAL A 118 -4.21 -2.13 -6.31
CA VAL A 118 -2.80 -1.96 -6.66
C VAL A 118 -1.96 -2.33 -5.43
N ILE A 119 -1.41 -3.53 -5.45
CA ILE A 119 -0.65 -4.13 -4.34
C ILE A 119 0.74 -4.54 -4.83
N SER A 120 1.72 -4.55 -3.92
CA SER A 120 3.01 -5.16 -4.23
C SER A 120 3.01 -6.66 -3.98
N GLU A 121 4.02 -7.33 -4.54
CA GLU A 121 4.48 -8.61 -4.01
C GLU A 121 4.74 -8.51 -2.50
N LYS A 122 4.43 -9.58 -1.78
CA LYS A 122 4.80 -9.72 -0.37
C LYS A 122 6.24 -10.20 -0.30
N ILE A 123 7.07 -9.50 0.47
CA ILE A 123 8.46 -9.88 0.70
C ILE A 123 8.65 -10.37 2.14
N MET A 124 9.58 -11.28 2.32
CA MET A 124 10.07 -11.76 3.61
C MET A 124 11.47 -11.20 3.84
N ILE A 125 11.77 -10.72 5.04
CA ILE A 125 13.10 -10.27 5.44
C ILE A 125 13.47 -10.82 6.81
N MET A 126 14.76 -10.83 7.12
CA MET A 126 15.30 -11.23 8.42
C MET A 126 16.07 -10.08 9.06
N VAL A 127 15.73 -9.74 10.31
CA VAL A 127 16.45 -8.73 11.11
C VAL A 127 17.32 -9.43 12.16
N LYS A 128 18.63 -9.15 12.15
CA LYS A 128 19.64 -9.77 13.04
C LYS A 128 19.88 -9.03 14.35
#